data_AF-A0A3M7A7Z1-F1
#
_entry.id   AF-A0A3M7A7Z1-F1
#
_cell.length_a   1.000
_cell.length_b   1.000
_cell.length_c   1.000
_cell.angle_alpha   90.00
_cell.angle_beta   90.00
_cell.angle_gamma   90.00
#
_symmetry.space_group_name_H-M   'P 1'
#
loop_
_entity.id
_entity.type
_entity.pdbx_description
1 polymer ?
#
loop_
_entity_poly.entity_id
_entity_poly.type
_entity_poly.pdbx_seq_one_letter_code
_entity_poly.pdbx_strand_id
1 'polypeptide(L)'
;MLAIKSSPRTPHQQQQSKPLHPNILPCTIHHSGPIKVSKRYWSPMTTTTTSSSSTTTPHDHGSKIQTAHFRGRKLQGRKIRLPEGYIGQILQKTDDEKEVKQQKGHEATAENSEEAGEDGNMQPSATPVRMLETKGTFDALTIWGHEHAPLGEEDDEFARGIGEWIGFAEAVSFFIFF
;
A
#
# COMPACT_ATOMS: atom_id res chain seq x y z
N MET A 1 -17.12 -8.34 -4.76
CA MET A 1 -15.84 -7.81 -5.29
C MET A 1 -15.51 -6.47 -4.63
N LEU A 2 -14.27 -5.99 -4.69
CA LEU A 2 -13.87 -4.65 -4.23
C LEU A 2 -13.49 -3.78 -5.43
N ALA A 3 -13.89 -2.50 -5.42
CA ALA A 3 -13.48 -1.54 -6.46
C ALA A 3 -13.16 -0.18 -5.84
N ILE A 4 -12.13 0.50 -6.36
CA ILE A 4 -11.81 1.87 -5.93
C ILE A 4 -12.78 2.83 -6.62
N LYS A 5 -13.37 3.75 -5.85
CA LYS A 5 -14.26 4.79 -6.38
C LYS A 5 -13.46 5.71 -7.29
N SER A 6 -13.75 5.66 -8.59
CA SER A 6 -13.24 6.62 -9.56
C SER A 6 -13.71 8.01 -9.15
N SER A 7 -12.77 8.93 -8.92
CA SER A 7 -13.13 10.32 -8.62
C SER A 7 -13.77 10.95 -9.86
N PRO A 8 -14.90 11.67 -9.74
CA PRO A 8 -15.46 12.40 -10.87
C PRO A 8 -14.42 13.44 -11.32
N ARG A 9 -13.93 13.29 -12.56
CA ARG A 9 -13.00 14.21 -13.18
C ARG A 9 -13.74 15.50 -13.51
N THR A 10 -13.97 16.35 -12.51
CA THR A 10 -14.38 17.73 -12.71
C THR A 10 -13.14 18.51 -13.16
N PRO A 11 -13.16 19.26 -14.28
CA PRO A 11 -11.97 19.90 -14.85
C PRO A 11 -11.29 20.96 -13.94
N HIS A 12 -11.82 21.22 -12.74
CA HIS A 12 -11.27 22.19 -11.78
C HIS A 12 -10.99 21.67 -10.36
N GLN A 13 -11.06 20.36 -10.10
CA GLN A 13 -10.63 19.81 -8.80
C GLN A 13 -9.79 18.56 -8.99
N GLN A 14 -8.48 18.76 -9.17
CA GLN A 14 -7.51 17.72 -8.82
C GLN A 14 -7.60 17.54 -7.31
N GLN A 15 -8.29 16.49 -6.88
CA GLN A 15 -8.37 16.10 -5.49
C GLN A 15 -6.97 15.62 -5.07
N GLN A 16 -6.16 16.54 -4.56
CA GLN A 16 -4.83 16.21 -4.03
C GLN A 16 -5.04 15.29 -2.83
N SER A 17 -4.79 14.00 -3.03
CA SER A 17 -4.76 13.01 -1.96
C SER A 17 -3.76 13.46 -0.90
N LYS A 18 -4.20 13.54 0.36
CA LYS A 18 -3.36 13.98 1.46
C LYS A 18 -2.15 13.05 1.62
N PRO A 19 -0.90 13.57 1.69
CA PRO A 19 0.25 12.75 2.00
C PRO A 19 0.18 12.28 3.46
N LEU A 20 0.35 10.98 3.66
CA LEU A 20 0.31 10.29 4.95
C LEU A 20 1.61 9.53 5.16
N HIS A 21 1.94 9.24 6.41
CA HIS A 21 3.18 8.54 6.78
C HIS A 21 2.84 7.29 7.61
N PRO A 22 2.73 6.11 6.98
CA PRO A 22 2.47 4.86 7.68
C PRO A 22 3.62 4.47 8.62
N ASN A 23 3.28 3.91 9.77
CA ASN A 23 4.23 3.39 10.75
C ASN A 23 3.89 1.93 11.06
N ILE A 24 4.84 1.03 10.82
CA ILE A 24 4.75 -0.38 11.21
C ILE A 24 5.40 -0.51 12.59
N LEU A 25 4.60 -0.82 13.61
CA LEU A 25 5.05 -0.92 14.99
C LEU A 25 5.34 -2.39 15.35
N PRO A 26 6.31 -2.69 16.22
CA PRO A 26 6.65 -4.05 16.65
C PRO A 26 5.68 -4.54 17.75
N CYS A 27 4.40 -4.18 17.64
CA CYS A 27 3.36 -4.55 18.60
C CYS A 27 1.96 -4.39 18.00
N THR A 28 1.03 -5.20 18.48
CA THR A 28 -0.40 -5.09 18.14
C THR A 28 -1.10 -4.05 19.01
N ILE A 29 -1.93 -3.21 18.40
CA ILE A 29 -2.82 -2.28 19.08
C ILE A 29 -4.26 -2.77 18.90
N HIS A 30 -4.92 -3.16 20.00
CA HIS A 30 -6.33 -3.62 20.00
C HIS A 30 -7.34 -2.46 19.91
N HIS A 31 -7.02 -1.45 19.11
CA HIS A 31 -7.90 -0.32 18.83
C HIS A 31 -7.75 0.06 17.36
N SER A 32 -8.86 0.05 16.64
CA SER A 32 -8.95 0.48 15.25
C SER A 32 -9.83 1.71 15.17
N GLY A 33 -9.23 2.88 15.02
CA GLY A 33 -9.97 4.14 14.94
C GLY A 33 -9.08 5.36 15.00
N PRO A 34 -9.63 6.55 14.67
CA PRO A 34 -8.91 7.81 14.80
C PRO A 34 -8.57 8.09 16.27
N ILE A 35 -7.30 8.40 16.52
CA ILE A 35 -6.83 8.85 17.83
C ILE A 35 -6.07 10.17 17.68
N LYS A 36 -6.35 11.11 18.58
CA LYS A 36 -5.59 12.37 18.66
C LYS A 36 -4.24 12.08 19.30
N VAL A 37 -3.24 11.75 18.49
CA VAL A 37 -1.87 11.55 18.96
C VAL A 37 -1.18 12.90 19.08
N SER A 38 -0.88 13.34 20.31
CA SER A 38 -0.07 14.54 20.54
C SER A 38 1.42 14.21 20.46
N LYS A 39 2.24 15.24 20.24
CA LYS A 39 3.72 15.12 20.25
C LYS A 39 4.28 14.55 21.55
N ARG A 40 3.52 14.63 22.66
CA ARG A 40 3.89 14.01 23.95
C ARG A 40 3.92 12.47 23.86
N TYR A 41 3.00 11.87 23.11
CA TYR A 41 2.84 10.41 23.05
C TYR A 41 3.55 9.78 21.86
N TRP A 42 3.78 10.55 20.80
CA TRP A 42 4.51 10.09 19.62
C TRP A 42 5.27 11.26 19.00
N SER A 43 6.60 11.20 19.07
CA SER A 43 7.47 12.20 18.45
C SER A 43 8.76 11.56 17.95
N PRO A 44 8.72 10.91 16.76
CA PRO A 44 9.90 10.42 16.07
C PRO A 44 10.96 11.52 15.90
N MET A 45 12.17 11.29 16.38
CA MET A 45 13.32 12.17 16.18
C MET A 45 14.35 11.46 15.30
N THR A 46 14.85 12.14 14.28
CA THR A 46 15.86 11.55 13.38
C THR A 46 17.25 11.79 13.96
N THR A 47 18.00 10.72 14.16
CA THR A 47 19.39 10.72 14.61
C THR A 47 20.26 10.16 13.48
N THR A 48 21.30 10.89 13.11
CA THR A 48 22.29 10.39 12.14
C THR A 48 23.32 9.58 12.92
N THR A 49 23.31 8.26 12.78
CA THR A 49 24.34 7.42 13.38
C THR A 49 25.50 7.35 12.39
N THR A 50 26.55 8.13 12.66
CA THR A 50 27.84 7.93 12.00
C THR A 50 28.45 6.68 12.62
N SER A 51 28.41 5.55 11.90
CA SER A 51 28.99 4.28 12.35
C SER A 51 30.45 4.49 12.79
N SER A 52 30.71 4.50 14.10
CA SER A 52 32.02 4.76 14.69
C SER A 52 32.92 3.51 14.76
N SER A 53 32.64 2.49 13.95
CA SER A 53 33.46 1.29 13.84
C SER A 53 33.78 0.99 12.38
N SER A 54 34.98 1.40 11.99
CA SER A 54 35.87 0.73 11.02
C SER A 54 35.29 0.31 9.67
N THR A 55 35.47 1.16 8.66
CA THR A 55 36.49 1.02 7.59
C THR A 55 36.00 1.84 6.41
N THR A 56 36.83 2.79 6.01
CA THR A 56 36.67 3.71 4.89
C THR A 56 36.12 3.04 3.62
N THR A 57 34.84 3.24 3.34
CA THR A 57 34.30 3.23 1.98
C THR A 57 33.59 4.57 1.72
N PRO A 58 33.80 5.23 0.56
CA PRO A 58 33.26 6.58 0.31
C PRO A 58 31.74 6.63 0.05
N HIS A 59 31.03 5.51 0.21
CA HIS A 59 29.63 5.35 -0.17
C HIS A 59 28.74 4.88 0.99
N ASP A 60 29.18 5.06 2.25
CA ASP A 60 28.32 4.80 3.40
C ASP A 60 27.55 6.07 3.76
N HIS A 61 26.45 6.32 3.06
CA HIS A 61 25.46 7.29 3.50
C HIS A 61 24.85 6.79 4.82
N GLY A 62 25.42 7.23 5.94
CA GLY A 62 25.04 6.79 7.28
C GLY A 62 23.53 6.61 7.44
N SER A 63 23.14 5.44 7.93
CA SER A 63 21.73 5.06 8.06
C SER A 63 20.97 6.06 8.95
N LYS A 64 19.99 6.76 8.38
CA LYS A 64 19.14 7.71 9.12
C LYS A 64 18.15 6.92 9.97
N ILE A 65 18.47 6.78 11.25
CA ILE A 65 17.62 6.09 12.22
C ILE A 65 16.70 7.12 12.90
N GLN A 66 15.44 6.76 13.07
CA GLN A 66 14.48 7.52 13.87
C GLN A 66 14.34 6.88 15.25
N THR A 67 14.23 7.67 16.31
CA THR A 67 13.95 7.18 17.66
C THR A 67 12.63 7.75 18.16
N ALA A 68 11.79 6.90 18.73
CA ALA A 68 10.54 7.27 19.39
C ALA A 68 10.36 6.43 20.65
N HIS A 69 9.46 6.85 21.54
CA HIS A 69 9.08 6.05 22.71
C HIS A 69 7.59 5.75 22.65
N PHE A 70 7.23 4.49 22.78
CA PHE A 70 5.83 4.05 22.81
C PHE A 70 5.61 3.20 24.05
N ARG A 71 4.64 3.59 24.89
CA ARG A 71 4.33 2.90 26.16
C ARG A 71 5.56 2.67 27.06
N GLY A 72 6.49 3.64 27.08
CA GLY A 72 7.73 3.55 27.87
C GLY A 72 8.84 2.70 27.25
N ARG A 73 8.64 2.14 26.06
CA ARG A 73 9.65 1.34 25.34
C ARG A 73 10.29 2.19 24.25
N LYS A 74 11.61 2.17 24.17
CA LYS A 74 12.35 2.82 23.09
C LYS A 74 12.18 2.02 21.80
N LEU A 75 11.81 2.74 20.75
CA LEU A 75 11.69 2.21 19.40
C LEU A 75 12.73 2.90 18.53
N GLN A 76 13.39 2.11 17.69
CA GLN A 76 14.25 2.61 16.63
C GLN A 76 13.64 2.25 15.28
N GLY A 77 13.46 3.23 14.43
CA GLY A 77 12.75 3.12 13.17
C GLY A 77 13.59 3.48 11.97
N ARG A 78 13.35 2.80 10.85
CA ARG A 78 13.97 3.10 9.57
C ARG A 78 12.88 3.51 8.57
N LYS A 79 13.12 4.61 7.85
CA LYS A 79 12.22 5.06 6.77
C LYS A 79 12.59 4.32 5.49
N ILE A 80 11.65 3.54 4.96
CA ILE A 80 11.77 2.81 3.69
C ILE A 80 10.98 3.56 2.62
N ARG A 81 11.63 3.85 1.49
CA ARG A 81 11.00 4.45 0.31
C ARG A 81 10.33 3.35 -0.51
N LEU A 82 9.22 3.68 -1.15
CA LEU A 82 8.67 2.79 -2.18
C LEU A 82 9.59 2.79 -3.41
N PRO A 83 9.62 1.69 -4.20
CA PRO A 83 10.35 1.65 -5.46
C PRO A 83 9.87 2.74 -6.43
N GLU A 84 10.74 3.11 -7.37
CA GLU A 84 10.43 4.11 -8.38
C GLU A 84 9.22 3.69 -9.23
N GLY A 85 8.36 4.65 -9.58
CA GLY A 85 7.13 4.39 -10.33
C GLY A 85 5.95 3.92 -9.46
N TYR A 86 6.16 3.60 -8.18
CA TYR A 86 5.11 3.16 -7.27
C TYR A 86 4.60 4.28 -6.36
N ILE A 87 3.30 4.24 -6.05
CA ILE A 87 2.66 5.10 -5.06
C ILE A 87 1.83 4.27 -4.09
N GLY A 88 2.00 4.52 -2.80
CA GLY A 88 1.17 3.92 -1.76
C GLY A 88 -0.17 4.65 -1.68
N GLN A 89 -1.27 3.89 -1.58
CA GLN A 89 -2.61 4.43 -1.35
C GLN A 89 -3.21 3.85 -0.07
N ILE A 90 -3.82 4.71 0.76
CA ILE A 90 -4.58 4.30 1.93
C ILE A 90 -6.05 4.29 1.55
N LEU A 91 -6.65 3.10 1.56
CA LEU A 91 -8.02 2.87 1.15
C LEU A 91 -8.90 2.57 2.37
N GLN A 92 -10.10 3.14 2.39
CA GLN A 92 -11.14 2.83 3.38
C GLN A 92 -12.33 2.17 2.69
N LYS A 93 -12.82 1.07 3.25
CA LYS A 93 -14.07 0.44 2.81
C LYS A 93 -15.23 1.39 3.07
N THR A 94 -16.05 1.63 2.05
CA THR A 94 -17.31 2.37 2.19
C THR A 94 -18.46 1.38 2.30
N ASP A 95 -19.56 1.80 2.91
CA ASP A 95 -20.81 1.03 2.95
C ASP A 95 -21.56 1.08 1.60
N ASP A 96 -21.08 1.88 0.65
CA ASP A 96 -21.58 1.93 -0.72
C ASP A 96 -21.33 0.58 -1.43
N GLU A 97 -22.39 -0.17 -1.68
CA GLU A 97 -22.39 -1.33 -2.58
C GLU A 97 -22.98 -0.91 -3.93
N LYS A 98 -22.20 -1.10 -5.00
CA LYS A 98 -22.65 -0.84 -6.37
C LYS A 98 -22.86 -2.15 -7.10
N GLU A 99 -24.00 -2.27 -7.76
CA GLU A 99 -24.26 -3.32 -8.74
C GLU A 99 -23.52 -2.98 -10.04
N VAL A 100 -22.48 -3.75 -10.35
CA VAL A 100 -21.83 -3.66 -11.65
C VAL A 100 -22.52 -4.65 -12.59
N LYS A 101 -23.23 -4.13 -13.59
CA LYS A 101 -23.75 -4.94 -14.70
C LYS A 101 -22.54 -5.40 -15.52
N GLN A 102 -22.24 -6.70 -15.52
CA GLN A 102 -21.26 -7.26 -16.45
C GLN A 102 -21.80 -7.06 -17.87
N GLN A 103 -21.16 -6.21 -18.67
CA GLN A 103 -21.41 -6.21 -20.11
C GLN A 103 -20.70 -7.45 -20.67
N LYS A 104 -21.48 -8.42 -21.18
CA LYS A 104 -20.95 -9.45 -22.08
C LYS A 104 -20.26 -8.72 -23.25
N GLY A 105 -18.93 -8.71 -23.24
CA GLY A 105 -18.14 -8.32 -24.41
C GLY A 105 -18.40 -9.33 -25.52
N HIS A 106 -18.66 -8.82 -26.71
CA HIS A 106 -18.86 -9.57 -27.96
C HIS A 106 -17.84 -10.70 -28.15
N GLU A 107 -18.34 -11.91 -28.36
CA GLU A 107 -17.66 -12.94 -29.14
C GLU A 107 -17.45 -12.43 -30.59
N ALA A 108 -16.33 -12.80 -31.19
CA ALA A 108 -16.24 -12.97 -32.63
C ALA A 108 -16.15 -14.48 -32.93
N THR A 109 -17.29 -15.07 -33.33
CA THR A 109 -17.53 -16.11 -34.35
C THR A 109 -16.54 -17.29 -34.50
N ALA A 110 -16.96 -18.57 -34.61
CA ALA A 110 -18.01 -19.05 -35.51
C ALA A 110 -18.52 -20.49 -35.20
N GLU A 111 -19.80 -20.67 -35.54
CA GLU A 111 -20.46 -21.87 -36.12
C GLU A 111 -20.92 -23.07 -35.27
N ASN A 112 -22.27 -23.13 -35.21
CA ASN A 112 -23.14 -24.29 -35.47
C ASN A 112 -23.75 -25.03 -34.27
N SER A 113 -25.01 -24.73 -33.96
CA SER A 113 -26.15 -25.62 -34.22
C SER A 113 -27.44 -25.05 -33.58
N GLU A 114 -28.52 -25.12 -34.35
CA GLU A 114 -29.88 -24.78 -34.00
C GLU A 114 -30.43 -25.72 -32.92
N GLU A 115 -31.18 -25.22 -31.93
CA GLU A 115 -32.52 -25.74 -31.57
C GLU A 115 -33.18 -24.89 -30.47
N ALA A 116 -34.50 -24.81 -30.57
CA ALA A 116 -35.40 -23.93 -29.83
C ALA A 116 -35.71 -24.42 -28.40
N GLY A 117 -35.96 -23.48 -27.48
CA GLY A 117 -36.61 -23.81 -26.20
C GLY A 117 -36.57 -22.70 -25.13
N GLU A 118 -37.75 -22.17 -24.82
CA GLU A 118 -38.21 -21.63 -23.52
C GLU A 118 -37.53 -20.42 -22.87
N ASP A 119 -38.24 -19.29 -22.93
CA ASP A 119 -38.54 -18.33 -21.85
C ASP A 119 -37.60 -18.29 -20.63
N GLY A 120 -36.34 -17.93 -20.87
CA GLY A 120 -35.37 -17.65 -19.83
C GLY A 120 -35.22 -16.15 -19.63
N ASN A 121 -35.93 -15.57 -18.66
CA ASN A 121 -35.60 -14.26 -18.08
C ASN A 121 -34.16 -14.32 -17.52
N MET A 122 -33.17 -14.08 -18.39
CA MET A 122 -31.76 -14.02 -18.05
C MET A 122 -31.52 -12.69 -17.32
N GLN A 123 -31.90 -12.66 -16.05
CA GLN A 123 -31.61 -11.55 -15.16
C GLN A 123 -30.07 -11.43 -15.10
N PRO A 124 -29.47 -10.30 -15.50
CA PRO A 124 -28.04 -10.13 -15.38
C PRO A 124 -27.70 -10.29 -13.90
N SER A 125 -26.88 -11.29 -13.57
CA SER A 125 -26.42 -11.53 -12.21
C SER A 125 -25.51 -10.38 -11.79
N ALA A 126 -26.12 -9.33 -11.24
CA ALA A 126 -25.41 -8.21 -10.68
C ALA A 126 -24.68 -8.69 -9.42
N THR A 127 -23.38 -8.95 -9.55
CA THR A 127 -22.55 -9.23 -8.39
C THR A 127 -22.31 -7.93 -7.60
N PRO A 128 -22.65 -7.87 -6.30
CA PRO A 128 -22.41 -6.68 -5.50
C PRO A 128 -20.90 -6.39 -5.40
N VAL A 129 -20.53 -5.15 -5.69
CA VAL A 129 -19.17 -4.64 -5.58
C VAL A 129 -19.13 -3.59 -4.47
N ARG A 130 -18.35 -3.85 -3.42
CA ARG A 130 -18.15 -2.89 -2.34
C ARG A 130 -17.08 -1.88 -2.75
N MET A 131 -17.40 -0.60 -2.56
CA MET A 131 -16.51 0.49 -2.98
C MET A 131 -15.43 0.79 -1.92
N LEU A 132 -14.28 1.25 -2.40
CA LEU A 132 -13.15 1.74 -1.60
C LEU A 132 -12.93 3.22 -1.91
N GLU A 133 -12.67 4.01 -0.87
CA GLU A 133 -12.34 5.44 -0.99
C GLU A 133 -10.87 5.67 -0.62
N THR A 134 -10.15 6.42 -1.46
CA THR A 134 -8.76 6.81 -1.18
C THR A 134 -8.73 7.93 -0.14
N LYS A 135 -8.15 7.64 1.03
CA LYS A 135 -7.99 8.59 2.15
C LYS A 135 -6.68 9.37 2.10
N GLY A 136 -5.69 8.85 1.40
CA GLY A 136 -4.41 9.53 1.22
C GLY A 136 -3.41 8.66 0.47
N THR A 137 -2.24 9.23 0.26
CA THR A 137 -1.12 8.58 -0.43
C THR A 137 0.15 8.63 0.42
N PHE A 138 1.11 7.77 0.10
CA PHE A 138 2.42 7.79 0.73
C PHE A 138 3.49 7.33 -0.27
N ASP A 139 4.70 7.86 -0.13
CA ASP A 139 5.89 7.50 -0.91
C ASP A 139 6.92 6.69 -0.09
N ALA A 140 6.62 6.53 1.20
CA ALA A 140 7.49 5.90 2.18
C ALA A 140 6.70 5.47 3.41
N LEU A 141 7.26 4.53 4.16
CA LEU A 141 6.76 4.13 5.49
C LEU A 141 7.93 3.98 6.46
N THR A 142 7.66 3.99 7.76
CA THR A 142 8.68 3.73 8.78
C THR A 142 8.41 2.40 9.47
N ILE A 143 9.42 1.54 9.52
CA ILE A 143 9.41 0.26 10.22
C ILE A 143 10.13 0.44 11.54
N TRP A 144 9.48 0.09 12.65
CA TRP A 144 10.00 0.27 14.00
C TRP A 144 10.38 -1.06 14.64
N GLY A 145 11.58 -1.14 15.22
CA GLY A 145 12.07 -2.25 16.03
C GLY A 145 12.25 -1.87 17.51
N HIS A 146 12.32 -2.87 18.38
CA HIS A 146 12.62 -2.68 19.80
C HIS A 146 14.12 -2.52 20.04
N GLU A 147 14.52 -1.41 20.68
CA GLU A 147 15.91 -1.04 21.03
C GLU A 147 16.90 -0.89 19.86
N HIS A 148 16.75 -1.67 18.79
CA HIS A 148 17.57 -1.69 17.58
C HIS A 148 16.67 -1.45 16.36
N ALA A 149 17.10 -0.59 15.45
CA ALA A 149 16.52 -0.54 14.12
C ALA A 149 16.85 -1.85 13.39
N PRO A 150 16.01 -2.33 12.44
CA PRO A 150 16.40 -3.42 11.57
C PRO A 150 17.75 -3.10 10.91
N LEU A 151 18.69 -4.05 10.93
CA LEU A 151 20.11 -3.82 10.67
C LEU A 151 20.42 -3.50 9.19
N GLY A 152 19.53 -3.85 8.27
CA GLY A 152 19.62 -3.55 6.84
C GLY A 152 18.24 -3.47 6.22
N GLU A 153 18.14 -3.05 4.96
CA GLU A 153 16.93 -3.35 4.15
C GLU A 153 16.80 -4.87 3.93
N GLU A 154 17.92 -5.58 4.00
CA GLU A 154 17.99 -7.02 3.77
C GLU A 154 17.61 -7.86 4.99
N ASP A 155 17.65 -7.31 6.21
CA ASP A 155 17.32 -8.04 7.43
C ASP A 155 15.84 -7.95 7.83
N ASP A 156 15.08 -7.04 7.20
CA ASP A 156 13.69 -6.78 7.54
C ASP A 156 12.73 -7.33 6.47
N GLU A 157 11.75 -8.13 6.90
CA GLU A 157 10.78 -8.78 6.01
C GLU A 157 9.96 -7.79 5.19
N PHE A 158 9.59 -6.64 5.77
CA PHE A 158 8.78 -5.63 5.08
C PHE A 158 9.64 -4.82 4.12
N ALA A 159 10.87 -4.46 4.53
CA ALA A 159 11.79 -3.77 3.62
C ALA A 159 12.11 -4.65 2.41
N ARG A 160 12.39 -5.94 2.64
CA ARG A 160 12.62 -6.92 1.57
C ARG A 160 11.40 -7.07 0.66
N GLY A 161 10.21 -7.20 1.22
CA GLY A 161 8.97 -7.28 0.43
C GLY A 161 8.69 -6.03 -0.40
N ILE A 162 9.02 -4.84 0.10
CA ILE A 162 8.80 -3.60 -0.64
C ILE A 162 9.87 -3.40 -1.72
N GLY A 163 11.14 -3.67 -1.41
CA GLY A 163 12.24 -3.45 -2.34
C GLY A 163 12.36 -4.54 -3.41
N GLU A 164 12.44 -5.80 -2.98
CA GLU A 164 12.80 -6.92 -3.87
C GLU A 164 11.58 -7.50 -4.56
N TRP A 165 10.51 -7.80 -3.81
CA TRP A 165 9.36 -8.48 -4.38
C TRP A 165 8.60 -7.63 -5.41
N ILE A 166 8.49 -6.32 -5.17
CA ILE A 166 7.85 -5.40 -6.12
C ILE A 166 8.63 -5.36 -7.44
N GLY A 167 9.96 -5.19 -7.37
CA GLY A 167 10.81 -5.20 -8.57
C GLY A 167 10.83 -6.56 -9.28
N PHE A 168 10.85 -7.65 -8.52
CA PHE A 168 10.75 -9.00 -9.09
C PHE A 168 9.43 -9.23 -9.83
N ALA A 169 8.30 -8.80 -9.26
CA ALA A 169 6.99 -8.94 -9.89
C ALA A 169 6.89 -8.15 -11.20
N GLU A 170 7.51 -6.96 -11.26
CA GLU A 170 7.62 -6.17 -12.49
C GLU A 170 8.37 -6.95 -13.58
N ALA A 171 9.54 -7.50 -13.26
CA ALA A 171 10.36 -8.26 -14.21
C ALA A 171 9.63 -9.50 -14.75
N VAL A 172 8.92 -10.24 -13.90
CA VAL A 172 8.14 -11.42 -14.33
C VAL A 172 6.96 -11.01 -15.20
N SER A 173 6.24 -9.95 -14.83
CA SER A 173 5.08 -9.48 -15.59
C SER A 173 5.46 -8.95 -16.98
N PHE A 174 6.67 -8.43 -17.14
CA PHE A 174 7.16 -7.93 -18.44
C PHE A 174 7.54 -9.08 -19.39
N PHE A 175 7.92 -10.24 -18.86
CA PHE A 175 8.44 -11.38 -19.63
C PHE A 175 7.37 -12.24 -20.33
N ILE A 176 6.08 -12.04 -20.03
CA ILE A 176 4.98 -12.89 -20.54
C ILE A 176 4.34 -12.34 -21.84
N PHE A 177 4.85 -11.22 -22.39
CA PHE A 177 4.31 -10.59 -23.61
C PHE A 177 5.17 -10.74 -24.88
N PHE A 178 6.09 -11.71 -24.94
CA PHE A 178 6.81 -12.08 -26.17
C PHE A 178 6.55 -13.53 -26.58
#